data_AF-A0A2W4QYM3-F1
#
_entry.id   AF-A0A2W4QYM3-F1
#
_cell.length_a   1.000
_cell.length_b   1.000
_cell.length_c   1.000
_cell.angle_alpha   90.00
_cell.angle_beta   90.00
_cell.angle_gamma   90.00
#
_symmetry.space_group_name_H-M   'P 1'
#
loop_
_entity.id
_entity.type
_entity.pdbx_description
1 polymer ?
#
loop_
_entity_poly.entity_id
_entity_poly.type
_entity_poly.pdbx_seq_one_letter_code
_entity_poly.pdbx_strand_id
1 'polypeptide(L)'
;MRPRTVVYLIVFLILAVLVLANWGEISRPARINLLVAEVTAPLGAMLLSVVGVVLALDYALHALSRHAWNRERRMLTQELERHRLRADEAEESRIRQLRETVERESALIRAQLERVLASVEGTRGVPGAPPPANPPPDRYALTAEHDYENTDRRS
;
A
#
# COMPACT_ATOMS: atom_id res chain seq x y z
N MET A 1 -6.68 -4.55 27.34
CA MET A 1 -6.56 -3.18 27.90
C MET A 1 -5.08 -2.88 28.15
N ARG A 2 -4.60 -1.65 27.91
CA ARG A 2 -3.18 -1.32 28.15
C ARG A 2 -2.85 -1.49 29.64
N PRO A 3 -1.68 -2.03 30.03
CA PRO A 3 -1.33 -2.28 31.43
C PRO A 3 -1.41 -1.01 32.29
N ARG A 4 -1.05 0.14 31.72
CA ARG A 4 -1.21 1.46 32.36
C ARG A 4 -2.65 1.75 32.80
N THR A 5 -3.66 1.38 32.00
CA THR A 5 -5.07 1.61 32.33
C THR A 5 -5.51 0.73 33.50
N VAL A 6 -5.03 -0.52 33.57
CA VAL A 6 -5.30 -1.42 34.68
C VAL A 6 -4.67 -0.88 35.98
N VAL A 7 -3.45 -0.35 35.90
CA VAL A 7 -2.77 0.28 37.05
C VAL A 7 -3.56 1.48 37.57
N TYR A 8 -4.02 2.39 36.70
CA TYR A 8 -4.86 3.52 37.13
C TYR A 8 -6.14 3.07 37.83
N LEU A 9 -6.79 2.02 37.31
CA LEU A 9 -8.05 1.50 37.87
C LEU A 9 -7.82 0.89 39.26
N ILE A 10 -6.71 0.18 39.44
CA ILE A 10 -6.28 -0.35 40.75
C ILE A 10 -5.99 0.81 41.73
N VAL A 11 -5.23 1.81 41.31
CA VAL A 11 -4.92 2.99 42.15
C VAL A 11 -6.20 3.71 42.56
N PHE A 12 -7.14 3.89 41.63
CA PHE A 12 -8.43 4.51 41.89
C PHE A 12 -9.26 3.71 42.90
N LEU A 13 -9.29 2.37 42.77
CA LEU A 13 -9.96 1.49 43.72
C LEU A 13 -9.36 1.58 45.13
N ILE A 14 -8.03 1.58 45.23
CA ILE A 14 -7.32 1.75 46.50
C ILE A 14 -7.67 3.09 47.13
N LEU A 15 -7.65 4.18 46.35
CA LEU A 15 -8.08 5.49 46.83
C LEU A 15 -9.52 5.48 47.34
N ALA A 16 -10.45 4.90 46.57
CA ALA A 16 -11.86 4.83 46.95
C ALA A 16 -12.07 4.08 48.28
N VAL A 17 -11.38 2.95 48.46
CA VAL A 17 -11.40 2.19 49.72
C VAL A 17 -10.83 3.02 50.87
N LEU A 18 -9.73 3.73 50.65
CA LEU A 18 -9.09 4.57 51.66
C LEU A 18 -9.99 5.74 52.07
N VAL A 19 -10.72 6.33 51.13
CA VAL A 19 -11.72 7.38 51.39
C VAL A 19 -12.89 6.85 52.20
N LEU A 20 -13.44 5.69 51.84
CA LEU A 20 -14.53 5.06 52.57
C LEU A 20 -14.10 4.68 54.00
N ALA A 21 -12.92 4.09 54.14
CA ALA A 21 -12.37 3.69 55.44
C ALA A 21 -12.11 4.89 56.36
N ASN A 22 -11.66 6.02 55.80
CA ASN A 22 -11.34 7.23 56.55
C ASN A 22 -12.48 8.28 56.52
N TRP A 23 -13.69 7.89 56.12
CA TRP A 23 -14.82 8.80 55.93
C TRP A 23 -15.16 9.60 57.19
N GLY A 24 -15.10 8.96 58.37
CA GLY A 24 -15.35 9.61 59.65
C GLY A 24 -14.37 10.75 59.98
N GLU A 25 -13.08 10.57 59.70
CA GLU A 25 -12.07 11.62 59.94
C GLU A 25 -12.10 12.71 58.85
N ILE A 26 -12.39 12.33 57.61
CA ILE A 26 -12.55 13.26 56.48
C ILE A 26 -13.78 14.16 56.68
N SER A 27 -14.85 13.62 57.27
CA SER A 27 -16.10 14.33 57.56
C SER A 27 -16.06 15.13 58.86
N ARG A 28 -14.93 15.12 59.57
CA ARG A 28 -14.78 15.86 60.81
C ARG A 28 -14.86 17.37 60.55
N PRO A 29 -15.78 18.09 61.23
CA PRO A 29 -15.98 19.52 60.99
C PRO A 29 -14.74 20.30 61.43
N ALA A 30 -14.16 21.06 60.51
CA ALA A 30 -13.06 21.97 60.77
C ALA A 30 -13.54 23.41 60.54
N ARG A 31 -13.07 24.34 61.36
CA ARG A 31 -13.27 25.78 61.11
C ARG A 31 -12.25 26.21 60.05
N ILE A 32 -12.75 26.55 58.87
CA ILE A 32 -11.93 26.97 57.73
C ILE A 32 -12.21 28.44 57.48
N ASN A 33 -11.16 29.25 57.45
CA ASN A 33 -11.25 30.65 57.08
C ASN A 33 -11.01 30.78 55.57
N LEU A 34 -12.04 31.12 54.79
CA LEU A 34 -11.96 31.29 53.34
C LEU A 34 -11.52 32.70 52.92
N LEU A 35 -10.79 33.43 53.79
CA LEU A 35 -10.42 34.85 53.65
C LEU A 35 -11.60 35.84 53.66
N VAL A 36 -12.81 35.41 53.26
CA VAL A 36 -14.03 36.24 53.15
C VAL A 36 -15.13 35.77 54.10
N ALA A 37 -15.12 34.49 54.50
CA ALA A 37 -16.09 33.91 55.43
C ALA A 37 -15.50 32.72 56.19
N GLU A 38 -15.89 32.55 57.46
CA GLU A 38 -15.62 31.35 58.22
C GLU A 38 -16.77 30.36 58.02
N VAL A 39 -16.47 29.23 57.38
CA VAL A 39 -17.42 28.15 57.20
C VAL A 39 -16.92 26.94 57.96
N THR A 40 -17.81 26.35 58.76
CA THR A 40 -17.51 25.06 59.40
C THR A 40 -17.88 23.96 58.41
N ALA A 41 -16.87 23.45 57.72
CA ALA A 41 -17.03 22.39 56.74
C ALA A 41 -15.93 21.34 56.94
N PRO A 42 -16.19 20.08 56.54
CA PRO A 42 -15.14 19.07 56.55
C PRO A 42 -14.11 19.40 55.47
N LEU A 43 -12.98 19.97 55.88
CA LEU A 43 -11.89 20.36 54.98
C LEU A 43 -11.39 19.17 54.15
N GLY A 44 -11.32 17.99 54.78
CA GLY A 44 -10.93 16.75 54.14
C GLY A 44 -11.85 16.39 52.97
N ALA A 45 -13.16 16.51 53.14
CA ALA A 45 -14.14 16.14 52.10
C ALA A 45 -14.08 17.08 50.89
N MET A 46 -13.85 18.38 51.12
CA MET A 46 -13.71 19.37 50.03
C MET A 46 -12.41 19.15 49.23
N LEU A 47 -11.29 18.91 49.89
CA LEU A 47 -10.02 18.61 49.19
C LEU A 47 -10.13 17.32 48.37
N LEU A 48 -10.80 16.30 48.92
CA LEU A 48 -11.02 15.03 48.23
C LEU A 48 -11.90 15.16 47.00
N SER A 49 -12.97 15.96 47.08
CA SER A 49 -13.87 16.15 45.93
C SER A 49 -13.15 16.89 44.80
N VAL A 50 -12.37 17.93 45.10
CA VAL A 50 -11.60 18.66 44.08
C VAL A 50 -10.57 17.76 43.40
N VAL A 51 -9.78 17.00 44.17
CA VAL A 51 -8.80 16.07 43.61
C VAL A 51 -9.48 14.96 42.79
N GLY A 52 -10.60 14.42 43.29
CA GLY A 52 -11.37 13.40 42.59
C GLY A 52 -11.91 13.89 41.24
N VAL A 53 -12.44 15.12 41.18
CA VAL A 53 -12.93 15.73 39.94
C VAL A 53 -11.79 15.95 38.94
N VAL A 54 -10.64 16.47 39.39
CA VAL A 54 -9.48 16.69 38.51
C VAL A 54 -8.97 15.37 37.92
N LEU A 55 -8.86 14.32 38.74
CA LEU A 55 -8.43 13.00 38.27
C LEU A 55 -9.44 12.37 37.30
N ALA A 56 -10.74 12.51 37.57
CA ALA A 56 -11.78 12.03 36.67
C ALA A 56 -11.75 12.76 35.32
N LEU A 57 -11.54 14.08 35.35
CA LEU A 57 -11.41 14.90 34.16
C LEU A 57 -10.18 14.51 33.34
N ASP A 58 -9.02 14.38 33.98
CA ASP A 58 -7.78 13.94 33.31
C ASP A 58 -7.99 12.56 32.66
N TYR A 59 -8.59 11.62 33.39
CA TYR A 59 -8.90 10.29 32.85
C TYR A 59 -9.84 10.35 31.64
N ALA A 60 -10.91 11.17 31.70
CA ALA A 60 -11.85 11.33 30.61
C ALA A 60 -11.19 11.93 29.36
N LEU A 61 -10.36 12.96 29.52
CA LEU A 61 -9.59 13.58 28.44
C LEU A 61 -8.57 12.59 27.84
N HIS A 62 -7.90 11.80 28.67
CA HIS A 62 -6.99 10.74 28.24
C HIS A 62 -7.72 9.60 27.50
N ALA A 63 -8.95 9.28 27.90
CA ALA A 63 -9.77 8.29 27.24
C ALA A 63 -10.24 8.78 25.85
N LEU A 64 -10.68 10.05 25.76
CA LEU A 64 -11.08 10.66 24.49
C LEU A 64 -9.93 10.76 23.48
N SER A 65 -8.74 11.14 23.92
CA SER A 65 -7.57 11.27 23.03
C SER A 65 -7.13 9.94 22.39
N ARG A 66 -7.42 8.79 23.02
CA ARG A 66 -7.17 7.47 22.44
C ARG A 66 -8.00 7.17 21.19
N HIS A 67 -9.12 7.86 20.97
CA HIS A 67 -9.95 7.68 19.78
C HIS A 67 -9.45 8.48 18.57
N ALA A 68 -8.82 9.64 18.79
CA ALA A 68 -8.29 10.46 17.71
C ALA A 68 -7.04 9.83 17.05
N TRP A 69 -6.14 9.26 17.85
CA TRP A 69 -4.84 8.74 17.35
C TRP A 69 -4.95 7.48 16.48
N ASN A 70 -6.03 6.70 16.62
CA ASN A 70 -6.23 5.49 15.81
C ASN A 70 -6.80 5.79 14.41
N ARG A 71 -7.40 6.98 14.19
CA ARG A 71 -7.91 7.39 12.88
C ARG A 71 -6.79 7.89 11.98
N GLU A 72 -5.90 8.72 12.52
CA GLU A 72 -4.74 9.24 11.79
C GLU A 72 -3.81 8.12 11.31
N ARG A 73 -3.56 7.12 12.17
CA ARG A 73 -2.72 5.96 11.82
C ARG A 73 -3.27 5.13 10.66
N ARG A 74 -4.60 5.07 10.49
CA ARG A 74 -5.23 4.37 9.36
C ARG A 74 -5.07 5.13 8.06
N MET A 75 -5.10 6.47 8.11
CA MET A 75 -4.83 7.31 6.95
C MET A 75 -3.36 7.22 6.52
N LEU A 76 -2.42 7.30 7.46
CA LEU A 76 -0.98 7.16 7.15
C LEU A 76 -0.62 5.77 6.59
N THR A 77 -1.28 4.69 7.02
CA THR A 77 -1.11 3.36 6.41
C THR A 77 -1.74 3.28 5.02
N GLN A 78 -2.89 3.93 4.80
CA GLN A 78 -3.52 3.99 3.48
C GLN A 78 -2.72 4.82 2.49
N GLU A 79 -2.05 5.88 2.93
CA GLU A 79 -1.13 6.67 2.10
C GLU A 79 0.12 5.86 1.74
N LEU A 80 0.71 5.13 2.70
CA LEU A 80 1.82 4.21 2.43
C LEU A 80 1.43 3.08 1.46
N GLU A 81 0.24 2.50 1.60
CA GLU A 81 -0.27 1.48 0.67
C GLU A 81 -0.52 2.04 -0.73
N ARG A 82 -1.06 3.26 -0.85
CA ARG A 82 -1.25 3.96 -2.13
C ARG A 82 0.08 4.28 -2.81
N HIS A 83 1.12 4.60 -2.04
CA HIS A 83 2.46 4.81 -2.58
C HIS A 83 3.16 3.52 -2.99
N ARG A 84 2.96 2.41 -2.25
CA ARG A 84 3.46 1.07 -2.63
C ARG A 84 2.81 0.57 -3.91
N LEU A 85 1.49 0.64 -4.02
CA LEU A 85 0.78 0.23 -5.23
C LEU A 85 1.23 1.00 -6.48
N ARG A 86 1.48 2.31 -6.35
CA ARG A 86 2.01 3.13 -7.46
C ARG A 86 3.50 2.88 -7.75
N ALA A 87 4.29 2.51 -6.73
CA ALA A 87 5.70 2.16 -6.91
C ALA A 87 5.84 0.80 -7.59
N ASP A 88 5.05 -0.19 -7.18
CA ASP A 88 5.08 -1.55 -7.73
C ASP A 88 4.67 -1.54 -9.21
N GLU A 89 3.63 -0.79 -9.59
CA GLU A 89 3.22 -0.66 -10.99
C GLU A 89 4.28 0.05 -11.85
N ALA A 90 4.96 1.06 -11.27
CA ALA A 90 6.07 1.74 -11.94
C ALA A 90 7.30 0.83 -12.10
N GLU A 91 7.59 -0.03 -11.12
CA GLU A 91 8.67 -1.01 -11.20
C GLU A 91 8.39 -2.13 -12.21
N GLU A 92 7.16 -2.65 -12.25
CA GLU A 92 6.75 -3.66 -13.24
C GLU A 92 6.85 -3.14 -14.67
N SER A 93 6.45 -1.88 -14.91
CA SER A 93 6.57 -1.28 -16.25
C SER A 93 8.02 -1.12 -16.69
N ARG A 94 8.92 -0.73 -15.77
CA ARG A 94 10.36 -0.60 -16.04
C ARG A 94 10.99 -1.95 -16.37
N ILE A 95 10.65 -3.00 -15.62
CA ILE A 95 11.16 -4.35 -15.87
C ILE A 95 10.66 -4.86 -17.22
N ARG A 96 9.38 -4.63 -17.54
CA ARG A 96 8.82 -5.00 -18.85
C ARG A 96 9.52 -4.26 -19.99
N GLN A 97 9.74 -2.95 -19.84
CA GLN A 97 10.43 -2.14 -20.84
C GLN A 97 11.89 -2.60 -21.04
N LEU A 98 12.62 -2.89 -19.96
CA LEU A 98 13.98 -3.43 -20.03
C LEU A 98 14.01 -4.78 -20.75
N ARG A 99 13.06 -5.67 -20.45
CA ARG A 99 12.94 -6.97 -21.09
C ARG A 99 12.65 -6.85 -22.58
N GLU A 100 11.73 -5.98 -22.97
CA GLU A 100 11.42 -5.72 -24.37
C GLU A 100 12.63 -5.19 -25.15
N THR A 101 13.41 -4.28 -24.56
CA THR A 101 14.63 -3.77 -25.19
C THR A 101 15.66 -4.89 -25.38
N VAL A 102 15.91 -5.72 -24.36
CA VAL A 102 16.84 -6.85 -24.44
C VAL A 102 16.39 -7.88 -25.49
N GLU A 103 15.09 -8.19 -25.52
CA GLU A 103 14.53 -9.10 -26.52
C GLU A 103 14.72 -8.55 -27.94
N ARG A 104 14.46 -7.26 -28.16
CA ARG A 104 14.70 -6.58 -29.45
C ARG A 104 16.17 -6.62 -29.86
N GLU A 105 17.08 -6.25 -28.96
CA GLU A 105 18.52 -6.27 -29.24
C GLU A 105 19.01 -7.69 -29.55
N SER A 106 18.54 -8.70 -28.81
CA SER A 106 18.89 -10.10 -29.07
C SER A 106 18.41 -10.59 -30.43
N ALA A 107 17.22 -10.17 -30.87
CA ALA A 107 16.67 -10.50 -32.18
C ALA A 107 17.48 -9.83 -33.30
N LEU A 108 17.88 -8.56 -33.11
CA LEU A 108 18.73 -7.84 -34.05
C LEU A 108 20.10 -8.50 -34.21
N ILE A 109 20.74 -8.89 -33.10
CA ILE A 109 22.03 -9.59 -33.11
C ILE A 109 21.92 -10.93 -33.85
N ARG A 110 20.86 -11.72 -33.60
CA ARG A 110 20.61 -12.99 -34.31
C ARG A 110 20.45 -12.78 -35.82
N ALA A 111 19.65 -11.80 -36.22
CA ALA A 111 19.45 -11.47 -37.63
C ALA A 111 20.75 -11.00 -38.32
N GLN A 112 21.61 -10.26 -37.62
CA GLN A 112 22.93 -9.88 -38.13
C GLN A 112 23.84 -11.10 -38.29
N LEU A 113 23.85 -12.00 -37.31
CA LEU A 113 24.64 -13.23 -37.36
C LEU A 113 24.23 -14.12 -38.55
N GLU A 114 22.93 -14.29 -38.79
CA GLU A 114 22.41 -15.02 -39.94
C GLU A 114 22.83 -14.40 -41.28
N ARG A 115 22.82 -13.06 -41.39
CA ARG A 115 23.31 -12.36 -42.60
C ARG A 115 24.80 -12.56 -42.83
N VAL A 116 25.61 -12.55 -41.76
CA VAL A 116 27.06 -12.80 -41.84
C VAL A 116 27.33 -14.26 -42.22
N LEU A 117 26.60 -15.21 -41.65
CA LEU A 117 26.72 -16.62 -42.04
C LEU A 117 26.34 -16.82 -43.51
N ALA A 118 25.24 -16.21 -43.97
CA ALA A 118 24.81 -16.26 -45.37
C ALA A 118 25.82 -15.61 -46.33
N SER A 119 26.48 -14.52 -45.93
CA SER A 119 27.53 -13.90 -46.76
C SER A 119 28.81 -14.75 -46.82
N VAL A 120 29.18 -15.40 -45.71
CA VAL A 120 30.30 -16.34 -45.65
C VAL A 120 30.02 -17.60 -46.48
N GLU A 121 28.79 -18.11 -46.44
CA GLU A 121 28.37 -19.29 -47.21
C GLU A 121 28.26 -18.97 -48.72
N GLY A 122 27.72 -17.80 -49.07
CA GLY A 122 27.74 -17.28 -50.44
C GLY A 122 29.14 -17.07 -51.01
N THR A 123 30.15 -16.86 -50.15
CA THR A 123 31.56 -16.75 -50.56
C THR A 123 32.26 -18.12 -50.65
N ARG A 124 31.71 -19.18 -50.02
CA ARG A 124 32.24 -20.55 -50.08
C ARG A 124 31.66 -21.41 -51.21
N GLY A 125 30.66 -20.93 -51.94
CA GLY A 125 30.13 -21.60 -53.14
C GLY A 125 31.07 -21.49 -54.35
N VAL A 126 31.83 -22.56 -54.59
CA VAL A 126 32.56 -23.00 -55.81
C VAL A 126 32.55 -22.04 -57.04
N PRO A 127 33.72 -21.57 -57.54
CA PRO A 127 33.83 -20.84 -58.80
C PRO A 127 33.85 -21.81 -60.00
N GLY A 128 32.85 -21.70 -60.88
CA GLY A 128 32.88 -22.31 -62.22
C GLY A 128 31.70 -23.25 -62.53
N ALA A 129 30.56 -22.69 -62.92
CA ALA A 129 29.57 -23.38 -63.74
C ALA A 129 29.00 -22.38 -64.76
N PRO A 130 29.00 -22.70 -66.07
CA PRO A 130 28.53 -21.77 -67.11
C PRO A 130 27.02 -21.47 -66.97
N PRO A 131 26.56 -20.29 -67.44
CA PRO A 131 25.18 -19.84 -67.25
C PRO A 131 24.18 -20.79 -67.92
N PRO A 132 23.06 -21.14 -67.27
CA PRO A 132 21.98 -21.85 -67.94
C PRO A 132 21.38 -20.95 -69.03
N ALA A 133 21.35 -21.47 -70.25
CA ALA A 133 20.71 -20.87 -71.40
C ALA A 133 19.21 -20.60 -71.13
N ASN A 134 18.70 -19.51 -71.70
CA ASN A 134 17.35 -18.95 -71.64
C ASN A 134 16.22 -19.84 -71.05
N PRO A 135 15.37 -19.31 -70.16
CA PRO A 135 14.22 -20.04 -69.64
C PRO A 135 13.23 -20.41 -70.76
N PRO A 136 12.65 -21.62 -70.75
CA PRO A 136 11.54 -21.97 -71.63
C PRO A 136 10.30 -21.13 -71.30
N PRO A 137 9.51 -20.69 -72.31
CA PRO A 137 8.38 -19.79 -72.11
C PRO A 137 7.24 -20.42 -71.29
N ASP A 138 6.64 -19.58 -70.45
CA ASP A 138 5.59 -19.86 -69.46
C ASP A 138 4.43 -20.70 -70.01
N ARG A 139 4.37 -21.98 -69.62
CA ARG A 139 3.22 -22.88 -69.90
C ARG A 139 2.19 -22.96 -68.77
N TYR A 140 2.36 -22.23 -67.67
CA TYR A 140 1.44 -22.29 -66.53
C TYR A 140 0.60 -21.02 -66.33
N ALA A 141 0.70 -20.02 -67.21
CA ALA A 141 -0.08 -18.79 -67.13
C ALA A 141 -1.54 -18.92 -67.63
N LEU A 142 -1.97 -20.09 -68.15
CA LEU A 142 -3.26 -20.24 -68.86
C LEU A 142 -4.33 -21.07 -68.12
N THR A 143 -4.12 -21.44 -66.86
CA THR A 143 -5.04 -22.36 -66.15
C THR A 143 -5.76 -21.77 -64.94
N ALA A 144 -5.55 -20.49 -64.61
CA ALA A 144 -6.16 -19.86 -63.43
C ALA A 144 -7.38 -18.97 -63.75
N GLU A 145 -7.73 -18.78 -65.02
CA GLU A 145 -8.81 -17.84 -65.41
C GLU A 145 -10.19 -18.51 -65.59
N HIS A 146 -10.31 -19.84 -65.39
CA HIS A 146 -11.54 -20.58 -65.69
C HIS A 146 -12.43 -20.93 -64.49
N ASP A 147 -12.09 -20.47 -63.28
CA ASP A 147 -12.78 -20.88 -62.03
C ASP A 147 -13.62 -19.79 -61.35
N TYR A 148 -13.80 -18.61 -61.98
CA TYR A 148 -14.59 -17.52 -61.40
C TYR A 148 -16.01 -17.34 -61.99
N GLU A 149 -16.42 -18.12 -63.00
CA GLU A 149 -17.68 -17.85 -63.72
C GLU A 149 -18.90 -18.70 -63.26
N ASN A 150 -18.76 -19.60 -62.27
CA ASN A 150 -19.82 -20.58 -61.96
C ASN A 150 -20.22 -20.70 -60.47
N THR A 151 -20.15 -19.61 -59.72
CA THR A 151 -20.72 -19.56 -58.35
C THR A 151 -21.78 -18.49 -58.14
N ASP A 152 -22.11 -17.67 -59.16
CA ASP A 152 -23.06 -16.56 -59.04
C ASP A 152 -24.41 -16.79 -59.79
N ARG A 153 -24.72 -18.05 -60.13
CA ARG A 153 -25.93 -18.41 -60.92
C ARG A 153 -26.83 -19.47 -60.29
N ARG A 154 -26.69 -19.73 -58.99
CA ARG A 154 -27.64 -20.55 -58.20
C ARG A 154 -28.08 -19.78 -56.94
N SER A 155 -28.76 -18.67 -57.18
CA SER A 155 -29.85 -18.18 -56.33
C SER A 155 -31.15 -18.86 -56.73
#